data_AF-A0ABD5BMB7-F1
#
_entry.id   AF-A0ABD5BMB7-F1
#
_cell.length_a   1.000
_cell.length_b   1.000
_cell.length_c   1.000
_cell.angle_alpha   90.00
_cell.angle_beta   90.00
_cell.angle_gamma   90.00
#
_symmetry.space_group_name_H-M   'P 1'
#
loop_
_entity.id
_entity.type
_entity.pdbx_description
1 polymer ?
#
loop_
_entity_poly.entity_id
_entity_poly.type
_entity_poly.pdbx_seq_one_letter_code
_entity_poly.pdbx_strand_id
1 'polypeptide(L)'
;AADVAEEALAGALRQHVSAALPDYMVPSAWVVVVALPLSPNGKLDRRALPEPQGAQSQAAYEAPQGEHETLLAAIWRELLNVERVGRHDNFFELGGHSL
;
A
#
# COMPACT_ATOMS: atom_id res chain seq x y z
N ALA A 1 -7.96 -16.75 -7.65
CA ALA A 1 -6.85 -17.71 -7.76
C ALA A 1 -5.56 -17.00 -8.18
N ALA A 2 -5.53 -16.28 -9.32
CA ALA A 2 -4.40 -15.42 -9.69
C ALA A 2 -4.19 -14.29 -8.67
N ASP A 3 -5.26 -13.60 -8.31
CA ASP A 3 -5.28 -12.51 -7.31
C ASP A 3 -4.63 -12.89 -5.97
N VAL A 4 -5.01 -14.06 -5.43
CA VAL A 4 -4.45 -14.61 -4.18
C VAL A 4 -2.96 -14.93 -4.29
N ALA A 5 -2.48 -15.36 -5.46
CA ALA A 5 -1.06 -15.64 -5.68
C ALA A 5 -0.24 -14.35 -5.81
N GLU A 6 -0.81 -13.31 -6.43
CA GLU A 6 -0.19 -11.98 -6.52
C GLU A 6 -0.09 -11.32 -5.13
N GLU A 7 -1.13 -11.44 -4.32
CA GLU A 7 -1.16 -10.94 -2.95
C GLU A 7 -0.14 -11.65 -2.04
N ALA A 8 -0.01 -12.98 -2.18
CA ALA A 8 1.01 -13.75 -1.48
C ALA A 8 2.45 -13.38 -1.91
N LEU A 9 2.67 -13.14 -3.20
CA LEU A 9 3.96 -12.68 -3.72
C LEU A 9 4.31 -11.28 -3.20
N ALA A 10 3.35 -10.36 -3.20
CA ALA A 10 3.53 -9.01 -2.65
C ALA A 10 3.91 -9.05 -1.16
N GLY A 11 3.25 -9.91 -0.37
CA GLY A 11 3.61 -10.15 1.03
C GLY A 11 5.04 -10.65 1.21
N ALA A 12 5.46 -11.63 0.40
CA ALA A 12 6.82 -12.17 0.45
C ALA A 12 7.89 -11.13 0.07
N LEU A 13 7.64 -10.33 -0.97
CA LEU A 13 8.54 -9.24 -1.39
C LEU A 13 8.66 -8.16 -0.32
N ARG A 14 7.53 -7.76 0.29
CA ARG A 14 7.52 -6.82 1.42
C ARG A 14 8.39 -7.34 2.56
N GLN A 15 8.16 -8.58 3.01
CA GLN A 15 8.95 -9.18 4.09
C GLN A 15 10.45 -9.20 3.77
N HIS A 16 10.81 -9.55 2.53
CA HIS A 16 12.20 -9.54 2.09
C HIS A 16 12.82 -8.13 2.13
N VAL A 17 12.11 -7.13 1.61
CA VAL A 17 12.60 -5.75 1.54
C VAL A 17 12.65 -5.10 2.92
N SER A 18 11.66 -5.33 3.79
CA SER A 18 11.65 -4.83 5.18
C SER A 18 12.81 -5.37 6.03
N ALA A 19 13.36 -6.54 5.69
CA ALA A 19 14.55 -7.05 6.36
C ALA A 19 15.84 -6.31 5.96
N ALA A 20 15.83 -5.56 4.85
CA ALA A 20 17.01 -4.92 4.26
C ALA A 20 16.92 -3.39 4.24
N LEU A 21 15.72 -2.81 4.26
CA LEU A 21 15.48 -1.38 4.15
C LEU A 21 14.75 -0.82 5.38
N PRO A 22 15.00 0.46 5.74
CA PRO A 22 14.17 1.18 6.70
C PRO A 22 12.69 1.24 6.25
N ASP A 23 11.76 1.29 7.19
CA ASP A 23 10.31 1.26 6.93
C ASP A 23 9.85 2.27 5.88
N TYR A 24 10.39 3.50 5.90
CA TYR A 24 10.02 4.55 4.95
C TYR A 24 10.47 4.31 3.51
N MET A 25 11.31 3.29 3.26
CA MET A 25 11.72 2.86 1.92
C MET A 25 10.97 1.61 1.43
N VAL A 26 10.15 1.00 2.29
CA VAL A 26 9.35 -0.17 1.91
C VAL A 26 8.14 0.30 1.08
N PRO A 27 7.93 -0.23 -0.14
CA PRO A 27 6.80 0.17 -0.97
C PRO A 27 5.46 -0.09 -0.28
N SER A 28 4.56 0.90 -0.31
CA SER A 28 3.20 0.75 0.21
C SER A 28 2.34 -0.15 -0.68
N ALA A 29 2.55 -0.12 -2.00
CA ALA A 29 1.81 -0.93 -2.96
C ALA A 29 2.72 -1.73 -3.92
N TRP A 30 2.22 -2.87 -4.38
CA TRP A 30 2.87 -3.78 -5.31
C TRP A 30 1.89 -4.10 -6.43
N VAL A 31 2.30 -3.89 -7.68
CA VAL A 31 1.43 -4.12 -8.86
C VAL A 31 2.14 -5.07 -9.81
N VAL A 32 1.52 -6.22 -10.07
CA VAL A 32 2.03 -7.18 -11.04
C VAL A 32 1.65 -6.72 -12.44
N VAL A 33 2.65 -6.61 -13.31
CA VAL A 33 2.46 -6.30 -14.73
C VAL A 33 3.04 -7.43 -15.57
N VAL A 34 2.32 -7.82 -16.62
CA VAL A 34 2.77 -8.86 -17.55
C VAL A 34 4.01 -8.39 -18.32
N ALA A 35 4.08 -7.08 -18.60
CA ALA A 35 5.24 -6.43 -19.21
C ALA A 35 5.33 -4.97 -18.76
N LEU A 36 6.55 -4.43 -18.69
CA LEU A 36 6.75 -3.00 -18.45
C LEU A 36 6.27 -2.21 -19.68
N PRO A 37 5.45 -1.17 -19.50
CA PRO A 37 5.05 -0.31 -20.60
C PRO A 37 6.26 0.48 -21.11
N LEU A 38 6.52 0.43 -22.41
CA LEU A 38 7.63 1.13 -23.03
C LEU A 38 7.12 2.19 -24.00
N SER A 39 7.79 3.33 -24.01
CA SER A 39 7.68 4.35 -25.04
C SER A 39 8.21 3.84 -26.40
N PRO A 40 7.93 4.51 -27.52
CA PRO A 40 8.43 4.11 -28.85
C PRO A 40 9.96 3.96 -28.95
N ASN A 41 10.71 4.67 -28.08
CA ASN A 41 12.17 4.61 -28.02
C ASN A 41 12.68 3.55 -27.01
N GLY A 42 11.82 2.66 -26.52
CA GLY A 42 12.17 1.55 -25.63
C GLY A 42 12.42 1.91 -24.16
N LYS A 43 12.18 3.16 -23.76
CA LYS A 43 12.26 3.58 -22.34
C LYS A 43 10.96 3.30 -21.60
N LEU A 44 11.02 3.03 -20.29
CA LEU A 44 9.83 2.91 -19.44
C LEU A 44 8.91 4.12 -19.58
N ASP A 45 7.66 3.86 -19.96
CA ASP A 45 6.59 4.86 -19.94
C ASP A 45 5.88 4.81 -18.59
N ARG A 46 6.32 5.67 -17.66
CA ARG A 46 5.77 5.74 -16.31
C ARG A 46 4.30 6.16 -16.27
N ARG A 47 3.82 6.88 -17.28
CA ARG A 47 2.42 7.35 -17.32
C ARG A 47 1.45 6.24 -17.73
N ALA A 48 1.98 5.19 -18.34
CA ALA A 48 1.24 4.01 -18.72
C ALA A 48 1.32 2.89 -17.67
N LEU A 49 2.01 3.13 -16.55
CA LEU A 49 1.96 2.18 -15.43
C LEU A 49 0.54 2.17 -14.84
N PRO A 50 0.00 0.98 -14.52
CA PRO A 50 -1.28 0.88 -13.84
C PRO A 50 -1.21 1.55 -12.47
N GLU A 51 -2.29 2.23 -12.12
CA GLU A 51 -2.47 2.76 -10.76
C GLU A 51 -2.58 1.58 -9.77
N PRO A 52 -1.88 1.64 -8.63
CA PRO A 52 -2.08 0.64 -7.58
C PRO A 52 -3.52 0.67 -7.07
N GLN A 53 -4.15 -0.50 -6.97
CA GLN A 53 -5.51 -0.62 -6.44
C GLN A 53 -5.49 -0.51 -4.93
N GLY A 54 -5.50 0.72 -4.40
CA GLY A 54 -5.63 1.02 -2.99
C GLY A 54 -4.41 0.59 -2.15
N ALA A 55 -3.91 1.49 -1.32
CA ALA A 55 -2.93 1.14 -0.31
C ALA A 55 -3.65 0.30 0.76
N GLN A 56 -3.46 -1.02 0.73
CA GLN A 56 -4.14 -1.96 1.62
C GLN A 56 -3.24 -2.32 2.80
N SER A 57 -3.72 -2.09 4.01
CA SER A 57 -3.06 -2.63 5.20
C SER A 57 -3.18 -4.15 5.21
N GLN A 58 -2.08 -4.84 5.53
CA GLN A 58 -2.08 -6.28 5.75
C GLN A 58 -2.57 -6.66 7.16
N ALA A 59 -2.74 -5.67 8.05
CA ALA A 59 -3.27 -5.93 9.38
C ALA A 59 -4.71 -6.44 9.29
N ALA A 60 -5.01 -7.49 10.05
CA ALA A 60 -6.38 -7.89 10.25
C ALA A 60 -7.13 -6.70 10.87
N TYR A 61 -8.23 -6.30 10.23
CA TYR A 61 -8.98 -5.14 10.70
C TYR A 61 -9.49 -5.34 12.12
N GLU A 62 -9.11 -4.41 12.98
CA GLU A 62 -9.67 -4.24 14.30
C GLU A 62 -10.15 -2.80 14.44
N ALA A 63 -11.40 -2.64 14.89
CA ALA A 63 -12.04 -1.35 14.98
C ALA A 63 -11.30 -0.43 15.99
N PRO A 64 -11.17 0.87 15.70
CA PRO A 64 -10.71 1.86 16.66
C PRO A 64 -11.52 1.81 17.96
N GLN A 65 -10.85 1.94 19.11
CA GLN A 65 -11.46 1.88 20.44
C GLN A 65 -11.33 3.21 21.18
N GLY A 66 -12.43 3.65 21.79
CA GLY A 66 -12.49 4.90 22.51
C GLY A 66 -12.44 6.14 21.61
N GLU A 67 -12.44 7.31 22.23
CA GLU A 67 -12.60 8.59 21.53
C GLU A 67 -11.39 8.93 20.65
N HIS A 68 -10.17 8.73 21.17
CA HIS A 68 -8.94 9.12 20.46
C HIS A 68 -8.66 8.29 19.22
N GLU A 69 -8.75 6.95 19.30
CA GLU A 69 -8.52 6.10 18.12
C GLU A 69 -9.59 6.37 17.06
N THR A 70 -10.85 6.57 17.46
CA THR A 70 -11.95 6.88 16.53
C THR A 70 -11.71 8.20 15.80
N LEU A 71 -11.27 9.23 16.53
CA LEU A 71 -10.92 10.53 15.93
C LEU A 71 -9.74 10.41 14.96
N LEU A 72 -8.66 9.73 15.36
CA LEU A 72 -7.49 9.52 14.51
C LEU A 72 -7.85 8.75 13.23
N ALA A 73 -8.61 7.66 13.36
CA ALA A 73 -9.06 6.88 12.21
C ALA A 73 -9.94 7.70 11.25
N ALA A 74 -10.80 8.59 11.76
CA ALA A 74 -11.59 9.48 10.91
C ALA A 74 -10.70 10.46 10.12
N ILE A 75 -9.72 11.08 10.78
CA ILE A 75 -8.76 11.98 10.14
C ILE A 75 -7.97 11.25 9.05
N TRP A 76 -7.46 10.05 9.35
CA TRP A 76 -6.69 9.27 8.39
C TRP A 76 -7.52 8.80 7.19
N ARG A 77 -8.77 8.39 7.41
CA ARG A 77 -9.68 8.03 6.31
C ARG A 77 -9.88 9.18 5.33
N GLU A 78 -10.11 10.38 5.84
CA GLU A 78 -10.30 11.57 5.01
C GLU A 78 -9.01 11.97 4.29
N LEU A 79 -7.89 12.00 5.03
CA LEU A 79 -6.59 12.39 4.49
C LEU A 79 -6.09 11.44 3.40
N LEU A 80 -6.26 10.14 3.59
CA LEU A 80 -5.74 9.10 2.71
C LEU A 80 -6.76 8.62 1.68
N ASN A 81 -8.00 9.12 1.75
CA ASN A 81 -9.12 8.72 0.90
C ASN A 81 -9.34 7.19 0.88
N VAL A 82 -9.31 6.57 2.07
CA VAL A 82 -9.53 5.13 2.26
C VAL A 82 -10.87 4.86 2.95
N GLU A 83 -11.48 3.70 2.64
CA GLU A 83 -12.81 3.36 3.16
C GLU A 83 -12.81 3.18 4.68
N ARG A 84 -11.79 2.51 5.22
CA ARG A 84 -11.65 2.21 6.65
C ARG A 84 -10.20 2.26 7.10
N VAL A 85 -10.00 2.57 8.39
CA VAL A 85 -8.70 2.52 9.07
C VAL A 85 -8.91 1.74 10.37
N GLY A 86 -8.18 0.63 10.51
CA GLY A 86 -8.08 -0.15 11.73
C GLY A 86 -7.06 0.43 12.70
N ARG A 87 -7.17 0.06 13.98
CA ARG A 87 -6.28 0.56 15.04
C ARG A 87 -4.81 0.12 14.91
N HIS A 88 -4.58 -0.94 14.14
CA HIS A 88 -3.25 -1.51 13.88
C HIS A 88 -2.73 -1.19 12.47
N ASP A 89 -3.47 -0.40 11.70
CA ASP A 89 -3.04 -0.04 10.36
C ASP A 89 -1.85 0.93 10.42
N ASN A 90 -0.91 0.75 9.49
CA ASN A 90 0.24 1.63 9.36
C ASN A 90 -0.06 2.77 8.39
N PHE A 91 0.18 4.01 8.82
CA PHE A 91 -0.05 5.22 8.02
C PHE A 91 0.59 5.18 6.62
N PHE A 92 1.84 4.73 6.54
CA PHE A 92 2.60 4.70 5.30
C PHE A 92 2.15 3.56 4.39
N GLU A 93 1.75 2.43 4.97
CA GLU A 93 1.14 1.33 4.21
C GLU A 93 -0.20 1.72 3.60
N LEU A 94 -0.92 2.65 4.23
CA LEU A 94 -2.15 3.26 3.71
C LEU A 94 -1.89 4.44 2.73
N GLY A 95 -0.63 4.70 2.36
CA GLY A 95 -0.26 5.72 1.38
C GLY A 95 0.09 7.10 1.96
N GLY A 96 0.17 7.22 3.29
CA GLY A 96 0.62 8.44 3.95
C GLY A 96 2.10 8.73 3.73
N HIS A 97 2.50 10.00 3.86
CA HIS A 97 3.89 10.46 3.71
C HIS A 97 4.17 11.69 4.59
N SER A 98 5.45 11.98 4.87
CA SER A 98 5.86 12.87 5.97
C SER A 98 5.76 14.39 5.75
N LEU A 99 5.53 14.90 4.52
CA LEU A 99 5.40 16.32 4.11
C LEU A 99 6.44 17.32 4.66
#